data_AF-A0A3D8IDW4-F1
#
_entry.id   AF-A0A3D8IDW4-F1
#
_cell.length_a   1.000
_cell.length_b   1.000
_cell.length_c   1.000
_cell.angle_alpha   90.00
_cell.angle_beta   90.00
_cell.angle_gamma   90.00
#
_symmetry.space_group_name_H-M   'P 1'
#
loop_
_entity.id
_entity.type
_entity.pdbx_description
1 polymer ?
#
loop_
_entity_poly.entity_id
_entity_poly.type
_entity_poly.pdbx_seq_one_letter_code
_entity_poly.pdbx_strand_id
1 'polypeptide(L)'
;MSSFFSFLEQNLSSVLFIFICNAILLFFWNYFSYFYDSIPWFLEKLTKSLLSTILLELLCLHLAFLLFPSNLARTLLLLLVGLSAIALIVEGFLLYSYRSLITPYVLDAILQTNFKEAREFFIAFLNLKIFLIALGFLLAGYGYFKFFPTPQTTLSPRLIGIFFALYVLLSVIFIADVANRYFKHKPEPFAKLNENSLTRLFYSIRQYYGSTSFYTSYKQLVSNYQALRESYQGKISKSSDSPQHIVLVIGESTQRNFLEVYGYELPNTPFLRSFANNEGGGGN
;
A
#
# COMPACT_ATOMS: atom_id res chain seq x y z
N MET A 1 19.95 -31.74 14.94
CA MET A 1 19.79 -30.41 14.32
C MET A 1 18.45 -30.41 13.59
N SER A 2 17.49 -29.57 13.97
CA SER A 2 16.26 -29.40 13.20
C SER A 2 16.61 -28.86 11.82
N SER A 3 16.17 -29.51 10.75
CA SER A 3 16.30 -28.95 9.41
C SER A 3 15.27 -27.83 9.22
N PHE A 4 15.54 -26.87 8.32
CA PHE A 4 14.55 -25.85 7.92
C PHE A 4 13.24 -26.49 7.44
N PHE A 5 13.32 -27.66 6.80
CA PHE A 5 12.15 -28.45 6.41
C PHE A 5 11.32 -28.92 7.58
N SER A 6 11.95 -29.46 8.61
CA SER A 6 11.24 -29.87 9.82
C SER A 6 10.56 -28.67 10.49
N PHE A 7 11.19 -27.49 10.43
CA PHE A 7 10.56 -26.24 10.88
C PHE A 7 9.32 -25.87 10.03
N LEU A 8 9.40 -25.97 8.70
CA LEU A 8 8.25 -25.72 7.82
C LEU A 8 7.12 -26.73 8.04
N GLU A 9 7.44 -28.03 8.14
CA GLU A 9 6.45 -29.09 8.40
C GLU A 9 5.73 -28.86 9.73
N GLN A 10 6.45 -28.56 10.81
CA GLN A 10 5.87 -28.31 12.13
C GLN A 10 5.00 -27.04 12.21
N ASN A 11 5.17 -26.11 11.27
CA ASN A 11 4.44 -24.85 11.25
C ASN A 11 3.71 -24.60 9.92
N LEU A 12 3.39 -25.67 9.17
CA LEU A 12 2.86 -25.57 7.81
C LEU A 12 1.58 -24.72 7.75
N SER A 13 0.67 -24.88 8.71
CA SER A 13 -0.56 -24.09 8.75
C SER A 13 -0.30 -22.59 8.87
N SER A 14 0.69 -22.19 9.67
CA SER A 14 1.08 -20.78 9.82
C SER A 14 1.71 -20.22 8.55
N VAL A 15 2.58 -20.99 7.88
CA VAL A 15 3.18 -20.61 6.60
C VAL A 15 2.10 -20.46 5.54
N LEU A 16 1.23 -21.47 5.38
CA LEU A 16 0.12 -21.40 4.43
C LEU A 16 -0.85 -20.25 4.73
N PHE A 17 -1.09 -19.92 6.00
CA PHE A 17 -1.92 -18.78 6.37
C PHE A 17 -1.35 -17.45 5.86
N ILE A 18 -0.05 -17.22 6.10
CA ILE A 18 0.67 -16.03 5.60
C ILE A 18 0.56 -15.97 4.08
N PHE A 19 0.82 -17.09 3.39
CA PHE A 19 0.71 -17.16 1.94
C PHE A 19 -0.72 -16.85 1.46
N ILE A 20 -1.75 -17.43 2.07
CA ILE A 20 -3.16 -17.21 1.71
C ILE A 20 -3.54 -15.74 1.86
N CYS A 21 -3.17 -15.09 2.98
CA CYS A 21 -3.42 -13.66 3.18
C CYS A 21 -2.81 -12.82 2.04
N ASN A 22 -1.56 -13.09 1.69
CA ASN A 22 -0.90 -12.38 0.59
C ASN A 22 -1.51 -12.72 -0.78
N ALA A 23 -1.84 -13.98 -1.03
CA ALA A 23 -2.43 -14.43 -2.29
C ALA A 23 -3.78 -13.78 -2.57
N ILE A 24 -4.62 -13.60 -1.53
CA ILE A 24 -5.89 -12.88 -1.65
C ILE A 24 -5.64 -11.44 -2.11
N LEU A 25 -4.73 -10.73 -1.45
CA LEU A 25 -4.41 -9.33 -1.80
C LEU A 25 -3.87 -9.21 -3.23
N LEU A 26 -2.97 -10.12 -3.63
CA LEU A 26 -2.38 -10.13 -4.97
C LEU A 26 -3.39 -10.48 -6.05
N PHE A 27 -4.33 -11.39 -5.75
CA PHE A 27 -5.40 -11.72 -6.68
C PHE A 27 -6.20 -10.47 -7.03
N PHE A 28 -6.68 -9.73 -6.02
CA PHE A 28 -7.45 -8.51 -6.23
C PHE A 28 -6.62 -7.41 -6.88
N TRP A 29 -5.36 -7.22 -6.47
CA TRP A 29 -4.47 -6.24 -7.08
C TRP A 29 -4.24 -6.51 -8.58
N ASN A 30 -3.90 -7.76 -8.93
CA ASN A 30 -3.71 -8.14 -10.33
C ASN A 30 -5.02 -8.09 -11.12
N TYR A 31 -6.15 -8.41 -10.48
CA TYR A 31 -7.47 -8.29 -11.11
C TYR A 31 -7.73 -6.84 -11.51
N PHE A 32 -7.57 -5.88 -10.59
CA PHE A 32 -7.76 -4.47 -10.91
C PHE A 32 -6.74 -3.93 -11.90
N SER A 33 -5.51 -4.45 -11.87
CA SER A 33 -4.42 -3.94 -12.70
C SER A 33 -4.42 -4.46 -14.14
N TYR A 34 -4.85 -5.71 -14.36
CA TYR A 34 -4.55 -6.41 -15.62
C TYR A 34 -5.74 -7.17 -16.23
N PHE A 35 -6.83 -7.39 -15.48
CA PHE A 35 -7.96 -8.18 -15.97
C PHE A 35 -8.65 -7.53 -17.17
N TYR A 36 -8.74 -6.20 -17.17
CA TYR A 36 -9.38 -5.44 -18.25
C TYR A 36 -8.56 -5.40 -19.54
N ASP A 37 -7.24 -5.62 -19.47
CA ASP A 37 -6.38 -5.63 -20.64
C ASP A 37 -6.50 -6.96 -21.40
N SER A 38 -6.32 -8.10 -20.71
CA SER A 38 -6.68 -9.42 -21.24
C SER A 38 -6.59 -10.52 -20.17
N ILE A 39 -7.40 -11.57 -20.31
CA ILE A 39 -7.36 -12.76 -19.43
C ILE A 39 -5.97 -13.43 -19.43
N PRO A 40 -5.31 -13.70 -20.58
CA PRO A 40 -3.98 -14.32 -20.57
C PRO A 40 -2.94 -13.48 -19.83
N TRP A 41 -2.97 -12.15 -19.99
CA TRP A 41 -2.02 -11.27 -19.31
C TRP A 41 -2.25 -11.23 -17.81
N PHE A 42 -3.51 -11.16 -17.37
CA PHE A 42 -3.89 -11.30 -15.97
C PHE A 42 -3.37 -12.62 -15.37
N LEU A 43 -3.60 -13.75 -16.04
CA LEU A 43 -3.14 -15.06 -15.55
C LEU A 43 -1.62 -15.16 -15.48
N GLU A 44 -0.91 -14.64 -16.49
CA GLU A 44 0.56 -14.59 -16.52
C GLU A 44 1.10 -13.76 -15.34
N LYS A 45 0.54 -12.57 -15.11
CA LYS A 45 0.96 -11.67 -14.04
C LYS A 45 0.64 -12.23 -12.66
N LEU A 46 -0.58 -12.73 -12.46
CA LEU A 46 -0.98 -13.36 -11.21
C LEU A 46 -0.08 -14.56 -10.87
N THR A 47 0.22 -15.42 -11.84
CA THR A 47 1.10 -16.57 -11.62
C THR A 47 2.51 -16.13 -11.22
N LYS A 48 3.07 -15.11 -11.90
CA LYS A 48 4.38 -14.54 -11.56
C LYS A 48 4.40 -13.90 -10.18
N SER A 49 3.36 -13.17 -9.80
CA SER A 49 3.19 -12.59 -8.47
C SER A 49 3.15 -13.69 -7.41
N LEU A 50 2.24 -14.66 -7.53
CA LEU A 50 2.10 -15.76 -6.56
C LEU A 50 3.39 -16.55 -6.36
N LEU A 51 4.11 -16.87 -7.44
CA LEU A 51 5.41 -17.53 -7.37
C LEU A 51 6.47 -16.67 -6.67
N SER A 52 6.50 -15.36 -6.95
CA SER A 52 7.44 -14.45 -6.30
C SER A 52 7.14 -14.31 -4.81
N THR A 53 5.87 -14.26 -4.43
CA THR A 53 5.41 -14.12 -3.04
C THR A 53 5.76 -15.34 -2.20
N ILE A 54 5.45 -16.56 -2.68
CA ILE A 54 5.78 -17.77 -1.92
C ILE A 54 7.30 -17.95 -1.79
N LEU A 55 8.05 -17.63 -2.85
CA LEU A 55 9.51 -17.69 -2.81
C LEU A 55 10.08 -16.68 -1.80
N LEU A 56 9.58 -15.45 -1.80
CA LEU A 56 10.03 -14.39 -0.91
C LEU A 56 9.70 -14.70 0.55
N GLU A 57 8.50 -15.24 0.80
CA GLU A 57 8.10 -15.71 2.13
C GLU A 57 9.03 -16.81 2.64
N LEU A 58 9.29 -17.84 1.82
CA LEU A 58 10.21 -18.93 2.17
C LEU A 58 11.64 -18.42 2.40
N LEU A 59 12.12 -17.48 1.58
CA LEU A 59 13.43 -16.85 1.76
C LEU A 59 13.51 -16.08 3.09
N CYS A 60 12.49 -15.28 3.42
CA CYS A 60 12.42 -14.56 4.69
C CYS A 60 12.40 -15.51 5.89
N LEU A 61 11.61 -16.58 5.83
CA LEU A 61 11.55 -17.60 6.88
C LEU A 61 12.86 -18.39 7.01
N HIS A 62 13.48 -18.74 5.90
CA HIS A 62 14.78 -19.44 5.90
C HIS A 62 15.88 -18.55 6.46
N LEU A 63 15.90 -17.27 6.08
CA LEU A 63 16.83 -16.29 6.65
C LEU A 63 16.61 -16.15 8.16
N ALA A 64 15.37 -16.03 8.62
CA ALA A 64 15.06 -15.97 10.06
C ALA A 64 15.50 -17.26 10.79
N PHE A 65 15.31 -18.43 10.18
CA PHE A 65 15.75 -19.71 10.74
C PHE A 65 17.28 -19.83 10.84
N LEU A 66 18.03 -19.26 9.89
CA LEU A 66 19.49 -19.26 9.90
C LEU A 66 20.08 -18.25 10.89
N LEU A 67 19.45 -17.08 11.02
CA LEU A 67 19.95 -15.98 11.85
C LEU A 67 19.56 -16.09 13.32
N PHE A 68 18.49 -16.84 13.65
CA PHE A 68 17.92 -16.88 14.99
C PHE A 68 17.76 -18.31 15.52
N PRO A 69 17.85 -18.52 16.85
CA PRO A 69 17.55 -19.81 17.45
C PRO A 69 16.08 -20.23 17.16
N SER A 70 15.83 -21.54 17.14
CA SER A 70 14.53 -22.11 16.73
C SER A 70 13.32 -21.52 17.46
N ASN A 71 13.45 -21.23 18.75
CA ASN A 71 12.39 -20.60 19.55
C ASN A 71 12.06 -19.19 19.04
N LEU A 72 13.08 -18.38 18.75
CA LEU A 72 12.90 -17.02 18.25
C LEU A 72 12.37 -17.03 16.81
N ALA A 73 12.85 -17.93 15.96
CA ALA A 73 12.32 -18.12 14.61
C ALA A 73 10.81 -18.48 14.64
N ARG A 74 10.38 -19.30 15.60
CA ARG A 74 8.96 -19.62 15.80
C ARG A 74 8.15 -18.42 16.30
N THR A 75 8.69 -17.62 17.22
CA THR A 75 8.06 -16.37 17.66
C THR A 75 7.92 -15.39 16.50
N LEU A 76 8.95 -15.22 15.68
CA LEU A 76 8.91 -14.40 14.48
C LEU A 76 7.84 -14.89 13.51
N LEU A 77 7.71 -16.20 13.28
CA LEU A 77 6.65 -16.75 12.46
C LEU A 77 5.24 -16.40 13.00
N LEU A 78 5.02 -16.47 14.31
CA LEU A 78 3.73 -16.08 14.91
C LEU A 78 3.46 -14.57 14.75
N LEU A 79 4.49 -13.74 14.87
CA LEU A 79 4.39 -12.30 14.57
C LEU A 79 4.03 -12.08 13.10
N LEU A 80 4.65 -12.81 12.17
CA LEU A 80 4.34 -12.74 10.74
C LEU A 80 2.88 -13.13 10.46
N VAL A 81 2.36 -14.18 11.10
CA VAL A 81 0.92 -14.55 11.02
C VAL A 81 0.03 -13.38 11.43
N GLY A 82 0.29 -12.76 12.58
CA GLY A 82 -0.47 -11.62 13.06
C GLY A 82 -0.39 -10.41 12.11
N LEU A 83 0.83 -10.08 11.66
CA LEU A 83 1.06 -8.99 10.71
C LEU A 83 0.40 -9.25 9.35
N SER A 84 0.36 -10.48 8.86
CA SER A 84 -0.33 -10.84 7.62
C SER A 84 -1.85 -10.72 7.73
N ALA A 85 -2.43 -11.07 8.88
CA ALA A 85 -3.85 -10.84 9.13
C ALA A 85 -4.18 -9.34 9.17
N ILE A 86 -3.34 -8.53 9.83
CA ILE A 86 -3.48 -7.07 9.86
C ILE A 86 -3.32 -6.50 8.44
N ALA A 87 -2.30 -6.94 7.70
CA ALA A 87 -2.07 -6.51 6.33
C ALA A 87 -3.25 -6.84 5.42
N LEU A 88 -3.86 -8.02 5.55
CA LEU A 88 -5.07 -8.38 4.79
C LEU A 88 -6.22 -7.40 5.04
N ILE A 89 -6.42 -6.96 6.28
CA ILE A 89 -7.48 -6.00 6.63
C ILE A 89 -7.13 -4.60 6.11
N VAL A 90 -5.91 -4.12 6.38
CA VAL A 90 -5.47 -2.76 6.00
C VAL A 90 -5.38 -2.62 4.49
N GLU A 91 -4.65 -3.51 3.81
CA GLU A 91 -4.52 -3.47 2.35
C GLU A 91 -5.83 -3.86 1.65
N GLY A 92 -6.65 -4.73 2.26
CA GLY A 92 -8.00 -5.02 1.76
C GLY A 92 -8.90 -3.78 1.76
N PHE A 93 -8.83 -2.97 2.82
CA PHE A 93 -9.52 -1.68 2.87
C PHE A 93 -8.97 -0.70 1.81
N LEU A 94 -7.65 -0.65 1.61
CA LEU A 94 -7.04 0.20 0.58
C LEU A 94 -7.44 -0.25 -0.83
N LEU A 95 -7.50 -1.55 -1.09
CA LEU A 95 -7.96 -2.10 -2.37
C LEU A 95 -9.42 -1.76 -2.63
N TYR A 96 -10.28 -1.90 -1.62
CA TYR A 96 -11.70 -1.59 -1.73
C TYR A 96 -11.94 -0.09 -1.97
N SER A 97 -11.26 0.77 -1.22
CA SER A 97 -11.54 2.22 -1.21
C SER A 97 -10.77 2.98 -2.30
N TYR A 98 -9.54 2.56 -2.61
CA TYR A 98 -8.60 3.30 -3.45
C TYR A 98 -8.00 2.48 -4.59
N ARG A 99 -8.38 1.20 -4.73
CA ARG A 99 -7.76 0.26 -5.70
C ARG A 99 -6.24 0.25 -5.62
N SER A 100 -5.71 0.34 -4.40
CA SER A 100 -4.28 0.46 -4.14
C SER A 100 -3.86 -0.46 -2.99
N LEU A 101 -2.56 -0.77 -2.95
CA LEU A 101 -1.91 -1.44 -1.82
C LEU A 101 -1.08 -0.41 -1.04
N ILE A 102 -0.30 -0.84 -0.05
CA ILE A 102 0.64 0.06 0.61
C ILE A 102 1.65 0.57 -0.43
N THR A 103 1.78 1.89 -0.48
CA THR A 103 2.71 2.63 -1.36
C THR A 103 3.37 3.75 -0.56
N PRO A 104 4.45 4.39 -1.08
CA PRO A 104 5.05 5.55 -0.45
C PRO A 104 4.06 6.70 -0.21
N TYR A 105 3.03 6.85 -1.05
CA TYR A 105 1.99 7.88 -0.88
C TYR A 105 1.07 7.60 0.32
N VAL A 106 0.74 6.33 0.55
CA VAL A 106 0.00 5.92 1.76
C VAL A 106 0.84 6.18 3.00
N LEU A 107 2.15 5.90 2.95
CA LEU A 107 3.07 6.21 4.05
C LEU A 107 3.17 7.72 4.29
N ASP A 108 3.27 8.51 3.23
CA ASP A 108 3.30 9.97 3.31
C ASP A 108 2.05 10.52 3.99
N ALA A 109 0.87 10.08 3.55
CA ALA A 109 -0.40 10.46 4.15
C ALA A 109 -0.43 10.12 5.64
N ILE A 110 -0.01 8.91 6.03
CA ILE A 110 0.04 8.49 7.44
C ILE A 110 1.01 9.36 8.24
N LEU A 111 2.18 9.70 7.69
CA LEU A 111 3.21 10.49 8.38
C LEU A 111 2.86 11.97 8.52
N GLN A 112 2.08 12.53 7.58
CA GLN A 112 1.66 13.92 7.60
C GLN A 112 0.33 14.13 8.35
N THR A 113 -0.46 13.08 8.52
CA THR A 113 -1.77 13.14 9.19
C THR A 113 -1.64 13.50 10.66
N ASN A 114 -2.52 14.36 11.15
CA ASN A 114 -2.69 14.64 12.59
C ASN A 114 -3.93 13.94 13.18
N PHE A 115 -4.10 14.01 14.52
CA PHE A 115 -5.20 13.32 15.21
C PHE A 115 -6.60 13.77 14.74
N LYS A 116 -6.77 15.06 14.41
CA LYS A 116 -8.04 15.59 13.94
C LYS A 116 -8.41 15.02 12.58
N GLU A 117 -7.46 15.07 11.63
CA GLU A 117 -7.61 14.48 10.29
C GLU A 117 -7.83 12.97 10.36
N ALA A 118 -7.08 12.26 11.21
CA ALA A 118 -7.30 10.84 11.44
C ALA A 118 -8.73 10.59 11.92
N ARG A 119 -9.22 11.32 12.92
CA ARG A 119 -10.60 11.18 13.42
C ARG A 119 -11.64 11.45 12.34
N GLU A 120 -11.46 12.50 11.54
CA GLU A 120 -12.35 12.83 10.42
C GLU A 120 -12.38 11.70 9.38
N PHE A 121 -11.21 11.16 9.03
CA PHE A 121 -11.09 9.98 8.18
C PHE A 121 -11.82 8.76 8.77
N PHE A 122 -11.59 8.47 10.06
CA PHE A 122 -12.24 7.37 10.76
C PHE A 122 -13.77 7.48 10.69
N ILE A 123 -14.32 8.68 10.91
CA ILE A 123 -15.77 8.92 10.85
C ILE A 123 -16.29 8.82 9.41
N ALA A 124 -15.52 9.31 8.43
CA ALA A 124 -15.92 9.30 7.02
C ALA A 124 -15.93 7.88 6.42
N PHE A 125 -14.96 7.04 6.80
CA PHE A 125 -14.74 5.74 6.15
C PHE A 125 -15.13 4.54 7.01
N LEU A 126 -14.95 4.55 8.33
CA LEU A 126 -15.34 3.40 9.16
C LEU A 126 -16.83 3.42 9.50
N ASN A 127 -17.59 2.66 8.71
CA ASN A 127 -18.96 2.31 9.02
C ASN A 127 -19.07 0.86 9.55
N LEU A 128 -20.27 0.51 10.03
CA LEU A 128 -20.55 -0.84 10.55
C LEU A 128 -20.24 -1.94 9.52
N LYS A 129 -20.42 -1.70 8.21
CA LYS A 129 -20.13 -2.70 7.18
C LYS A 129 -18.63 -3.02 7.13
N ILE A 130 -17.77 -2.01 7.10
CA ILE A 130 -16.31 -2.21 7.08
C ILE A 130 -15.84 -2.88 8.36
N PHE A 131 -16.41 -2.49 9.52
CA PHE A 131 -16.12 -3.16 10.79
C PHE A 131 -16.50 -4.65 10.76
N LEU A 132 -17.70 -5.00 10.27
CA LEU A 132 -18.15 -6.38 10.17
C LEU A 132 -17.30 -7.20 9.17
N ILE A 133 -16.84 -6.59 8.08
CA ILE A 133 -15.92 -7.24 7.13
C ILE A 133 -14.58 -7.53 7.80
N ALA A 134 -13.99 -6.56 8.50
CA ALA A 134 -12.75 -6.75 9.24
C ALA A 134 -12.88 -7.84 10.32
N LEU A 135 -13.98 -7.82 11.08
CA LEU A 135 -14.30 -8.87 12.04
C LEU A 135 -14.46 -10.24 11.37
N GLY A 136 -15.11 -10.30 10.20
CA GLY A 136 -15.25 -11.50 9.39
C GLY A 136 -13.90 -12.10 9.00
N PHE A 137 -12.93 -11.29 8.57
CA PHE A 137 -11.58 -11.76 8.27
C PHE A 137 -10.85 -12.30 9.51
N LEU A 138 -10.99 -11.65 10.67
CA LEU A 138 -10.40 -12.13 11.93
C LEU A 138 -11.02 -13.49 12.35
N LEU A 139 -12.34 -13.62 12.26
CA LEU A 139 -13.05 -14.86 12.57
C LEU A 139 -12.69 -15.97 11.57
N ALA A 140 -12.53 -15.64 10.29
CA ALA A 140 -12.06 -16.58 9.27
C ALA A 140 -10.63 -17.06 9.55
N GLY A 141 -9.74 -16.16 9.99
CA GLY A 141 -8.39 -16.52 10.41
C GLY A 141 -8.38 -17.43 11.65
N TYR A 142 -9.21 -17.13 12.66
CA TYR A 142 -9.39 -18.03 13.81
C TYR A 142 -9.94 -19.40 13.39
N GLY A 143 -10.97 -19.40 12.54
CA GLY A 143 -11.55 -20.62 11.97
C GLY A 143 -10.53 -21.44 11.19
N TYR A 144 -9.67 -20.79 10.40
CA TYR A 144 -8.61 -21.45 9.66
C TYR A 144 -7.70 -22.28 10.58
N PHE A 145 -7.18 -21.69 11.66
CA PHE A 145 -6.31 -22.43 12.59
C PHE A 145 -7.07 -23.51 13.38
N LYS A 146 -8.38 -23.35 13.58
CA LYS A 146 -9.23 -24.36 14.21
C LYS A 146 -9.49 -25.57 13.33
N PHE A 147 -9.71 -25.36 12.02
CA PHE A 147 -10.11 -26.42 11.09
C PHE A 147 -8.96 -26.99 10.26
N PHE A 148 -7.85 -26.26 10.13
CA PHE A 148 -6.66 -26.68 9.39
C PHE A 148 -5.42 -26.72 10.31
N PRO A 149 -5.42 -27.58 11.35
CA PRO A 149 -4.24 -27.75 12.20
C PRO A 149 -3.07 -28.32 11.37
N THR A 150 -1.84 -28.05 11.82
CA THR A 150 -0.65 -28.52 11.12
C THR A 150 -0.69 -30.05 10.98
N PRO A 151 -0.56 -30.60 9.75
CA PRO A 151 -0.53 -32.04 9.54
C PRO A 151 0.63 -32.68 10.30
N GLN A 152 0.41 -33.85 10.91
CA GLN A 152 1.47 -34.65 11.53
C GLN A 152 2.16 -35.59 10.53
N THR A 153 2.05 -35.30 9.23
CA THR A 153 2.60 -36.13 8.16
C THR A 153 4.03 -35.71 7.84
N THR A 154 4.96 -36.65 7.83
CA THR A 154 6.32 -36.43 7.35
C THR A 154 6.37 -36.63 5.84
N LEU A 155 6.96 -35.67 5.12
CA LEU A 155 7.17 -35.83 3.68
C LEU A 155 8.26 -36.88 3.41
N SER A 156 8.15 -37.58 2.29
CA SER A 156 9.19 -38.53 1.90
C SER A 156 10.52 -37.80 1.63
N PRO A 157 11.68 -38.38 1.99
CA PRO A 157 12.99 -37.74 1.76
C PRO A 157 13.25 -37.35 0.30
N ARG A 158 12.70 -38.12 -0.65
CA ARG A 158 12.80 -37.83 -2.09
C ARG A 158 12.05 -36.53 -2.46
N LEU A 159 10.83 -36.36 -1.96
CA LEU A 159 10.03 -35.14 -2.22
C LEU A 159 10.68 -33.91 -1.58
N ILE A 160 11.22 -34.05 -0.37
CA ILE A 160 11.99 -33.00 0.31
C ILE A 160 13.19 -32.59 -0.56
N GLY A 161 13.94 -33.57 -1.10
CA GLY A 161 15.07 -33.31 -1.98
C GLY A 161 14.68 -32.56 -3.26
N ILE A 162 13.58 -32.95 -3.91
CA ILE A 162 13.06 -32.28 -5.12
C ILE A 162 12.64 -30.84 -4.80
N PHE A 163 11.85 -30.66 -3.74
CA PHE A 163 11.42 -29.33 -3.33
C PHE A 163 12.61 -28.44 -2.98
N PHE A 164 13.61 -28.96 -2.26
CA PHE A 164 14.81 -28.20 -1.92
C PHE A 164 15.59 -27.79 -3.17
N ALA A 165 15.78 -28.69 -4.13
CA ALA A 165 16.44 -28.38 -5.39
C ALA A 165 15.71 -27.27 -6.15
N LEU A 166 14.37 -27.35 -6.24
CA LEU A 166 13.54 -26.32 -6.86
C LEU A 166 13.62 -24.99 -6.11
N TYR A 167 13.50 -25.02 -4.79
CA TYR A 167 13.61 -23.83 -3.94
C TYR A 167 14.95 -23.12 -4.13
N VAL A 168 16.07 -23.86 -4.09
CA VAL A 168 17.41 -23.31 -4.30
C VAL A 168 17.56 -22.75 -5.71
N LEU A 169 17.13 -23.48 -6.74
CA LEU A 169 17.19 -23.03 -8.13
C LEU A 169 16.41 -21.73 -8.33
N LEU A 170 15.16 -21.67 -7.86
CA LEU A 170 14.31 -20.48 -7.96
C LEU A 170 14.88 -19.31 -7.15
N SER A 171 15.45 -19.57 -5.97
CA SER A 171 16.12 -18.55 -5.16
C SER A 171 17.33 -17.95 -5.88
N VAL A 172 18.16 -18.79 -6.50
CA VAL A 172 19.32 -18.33 -7.29
C VAL A 172 18.86 -17.49 -8.48
N ILE A 173 17.84 -17.94 -9.22
CA ILE A 173 17.28 -17.18 -10.35
C ILE A 173 16.73 -15.83 -9.88
N PHE A 174 16.00 -15.81 -8.75
CA PHE A 174 15.44 -14.60 -8.17
C PHE A 174 16.52 -13.60 -7.78
N ILE A 175 17.54 -14.04 -7.04
CA ILE A 175 18.66 -13.19 -6.60
C ILE A 175 19.45 -12.70 -7.81
N ALA A 176 19.71 -13.56 -8.80
CA ALA A 176 20.41 -13.18 -10.02
C ALA A 176 19.64 -12.13 -10.83
N ASP A 177 18.31 -12.22 -10.93
CA ASP A 177 17.49 -11.21 -11.61
C ASP A 177 17.54 -9.86 -10.87
N VAL A 178 17.40 -9.86 -9.54
CA VAL A 178 17.51 -8.64 -8.72
C VAL A 178 18.90 -8.02 -8.85
N ALA A 179 19.96 -8.82 -8.74
CA ALA A 179 21.34 -8.38 -8.90
C ALA A 179 21.61 -7.82 -10.31
N ASN A 180 21.16 -8.52 -11.36
CA ASN A 180 21.30 -8.07 -12.73
C ASN A 180 20.57 -6.74 -12.99
N ARG A 181 19.39 -6.52 -12.40
CA ARG A 181 18.69 -5.23 -12.47
C ARG A 181 19.45 -4.13 -11.74
N TYR A 182 19.96 -4.43 -10.54
CA TYR A 182 20.72 -3.50 -9.72
C TYR A 182 22.01 -3.06 -10.42
N PHE A 183 22.87 -4.00 -10.84
CA PHE A 183 24.15 -3.69 -11.49
C PHE A 183 23.98 -3.04 -12.86
N LYS A 184 22.88 -3.31 -13.58
CA LYS A 184 22.55 -2.63 -14.84
C LYS A 184 21.82 -1.29 -14.65
N HIS A 185 21.71 -0.78 -13.42
CA HIS A 185 21.05 0.49 -13.11
C HIS A 185 19.63 0.58 -13.70
N LYS A 186 18.93 -0.56 -13.77
CA LYS A 186 17.54 -0.58 -14.22
C LYS A 186 16.64 0.09 -13.17
N PRO A 187 15.53 0.72 -13.58
CA PRO A 187 14.57 1.28 -12.63
C PRO A 187 14.02 0.17 -11.73
N GLU A 188 13.80 0.52 -10.47
CA GLU A 188 13.19 -0.33 -9.42
C GLU A 188 13.75 -1.77 -9.36
N PRO A 189 15.06 -1.95 -9.09
CA PRO A 189 15.69 -3.27 -9.10
C PRO A 189 15.10 -4.22 -8.04
N PHE A 190 14.47 -3.67 -7.00
CA PHE A 190 13.84 -4.40 -5.90
C PHE A 190 12.32 -4.48 -6.01
N ALA A 191 11.71 -4.17 -7.16
CA ALA A 191 10.24 -4.15 -7.33
C ALA A 191 9.55 -5.46 -6.90
N LYS A 192 10.22 -6.61 -7.02
CA LYS A 192 9.68 -7.91 -6.58
C LYS A 192 9.43 -8.01 -5.07
N LEU A 193 10.08 -7.16 -4.25
CA LEU A 193 9.75 -7.05 -2.83
C LEU A 193 8.33 -6.51 -2.62
N ASN A 194 7.76 -5.84 -3.61
CA ASN A 194 6.38 -5.41 -3.62
C ASN A 194 5.40 -6.57 -3.91
N GLU A 195 5.80 -7.84 -3.95
CA GLU A 195 4.84 -8.94 -4.17
C GLU A 195 4.36 -9.59 -2.85
N ASN A 196 4.97 -9.26 -1.71
CA ASN A 196 4.50 -9.71 -0.39
C ASN A 196 4.25 -8.49 0.49
N SER A 197 3.15 -8.44 1.23
CA SER A 197 2.71 -7.28 2.00
C SER A 197 3.75 -6.79 3.01
N LEU A 198 4.51 -7.70 3.63
CA LEU A 198 5.52 -7.32 4.61
C LEU A 198 6.73 -6.70 3.94
N THR A 199 7.24 -7.34 2.89
CA THR A 199 8.36 -6.80 2.12
C THR A 199 7.96 -5.56 1.31
N ARG A 200 6.67 -5.41 0.96
CA ARG A 200 6.08 -4.20 0.36
C ARG A 200 6.14 -3.03 1.32
N LEU A 201 5.86 -3.25 2.61
CA LEU A 201 6.02 -2.20 3.61
C LEU A 201 7.48 -1.73 3.66
N PHE A 202 8.44 -2.66 3.75
CA PHE A 202 9.87 -2.32 3.71
C PHE A 202 10.28 -1.64 2.39
N TYR A 203 9.77 -2.12 1.25
CA TYR A 203 10.00 -1.53 -0.07
C TYR A 203 9.48 -0.08 -0.12
N SER A 204 8.26 0.15 0.36
CA SER A 204 7.63 1.46 0.39
C SER A 204 8.36 2.43 1.32
N ILE A 205 8.80 1.98 2.50
CA ILE A 205 9.64 2.78 3.42
C ILE A 205 10.96 3.14 2.75
N ARG A 206 11.63 2.16 2.11
CA ARG A 206 12.86 2.40 1.37
C ARG A 206 12.66 3.41 0.24
N GLN A 207 11.57 3.32 -0.50
CA GLN A 207 11.26 4.26 -1.58
C GLN A 207 10.91 5.65 -1.04
N TYR A 208 10.26 5.72 0.11
CA TYR A 208 9.92 6.97 0.79
C TYR A 208 11.16 7.71 1.36
N TYR A 209 12.20 7.00 1.82
CA TYR A 209 13.42 7.61 2.36
C TYR A 209 14.66 7.53 1.46
N GLY A 210 14.58 6.85 0.31
CA GLY A 210 15.70 6.62 -0.61
C GLY A 210 16.27 7.89 -1.28
N SER A 211 17.37 7.73 -2.01
CA SER A 211 18.12 8.84 -2.64
C SER A 211 17.38 9.59 -3.74
N THR A 212 16.35 9.00 -4.35
CA THR A 212 15.39 9.64 -5.24
C THR A 212 13.98 9.57 -4.63
N SER A 213 13.86 9.98 -3.36
CA SER A 213 12.62 9.79 -2.61
C SER A 213 11.60 10.90 -2.80
N PHE A 214 10.35 10.50 -2.62
CA PHE A 214 9.23 11.42 -2.42
C PHE A 214 9.54 12.45 -1.32
N TYR A 215 10.16 12.04 -0.21
CA TYR A 215 10.53 12.96 0.87
C TYR A 215 11.54 14.03 0.45
N THR A 216 12.58 13.67 -0.33
CA THR A 216 13.52 14.66 -0.87
C THR A 216 12.84 15.62 -1.85
N SER A 217 11.98 15.11 -2.73
CA SER A 217 11.19 15.95 -3.64
C SER A 217 10.26 16.90 -2.89
N TYR A 218 9.61 16.43 -1.82
CA TYR A 218 8.78 17.24 -0.94
C TYR A 218 9.59 18.34 -0.24
N LYS A 219 10.74 18.01 0.35
CA LYS A 219 11.63 19.00 0.98
C LYS A 219 12.10 20.05 -0.01
N GLN A 220 12.44 19.64 -1.23
CA GLN A 220 12.84 20.55 -2.30
C GLN A 220 11.68 21.48 -2.71
N LEU A 221 10.46 20.94 -2.79
CA LEU A 221 9.27 21.74 -3.06
C LEU A 221 9.06 22.80 -1.97
N VAL A 222 9.15 22.41 -0.69
CA VAL A 222 9.03 23.33 0.45
C VAL A 222 10.13 24.39 0.42
N SER A 223 11.38 24.02 0.14
CA SER A 223 12.47 25.00 0.04
C SER A 223 12.26 25.97 -1.13
N ASN A 224 11.73 25.49 -2.26
CA ASN A 224 11.41 26.35 -3.40
C ASN A 224 10.31 27.35 -3.05
N TYR A 225 9.27 26.93 -2.33
CA TYR A 225 8.22 27.83 -1.83
C TYR A 225 8.76 28.86 -0.84
N GLN A 226 9.67 28.47 0.05
CA GLN A 226 10.33 29.39 0.97
C GLN A 226 11.18 30.42 0.23
N ALA A 227 12.01 29.97 -0.72
CA ALA A 227 12.80 30.86 -1.57
C ALA A 227 11.93 31.82 -2.39
N LEU A 228 10.82 31.34 -2.96
CA LEU A 228 9.82 32.18 -3.63
C LEU A 228 9.24 33.21 -2.67
N ARG A 229 8.78 32.80 -1.48
CA ARG A 229 8.23 33.70 -0.47
C ARG A 229 9.24 34.79 -0.09
N GLU A 230 10.48 34.42 0.18
CA GLU A 230 11.57 35.36 0.47
C GLU A 230 11.83 36.30 -0.70
N SER A 231 11.76 35.82 -1.94
CA SER A 231 11.94 36.66 -3.13
C SER A 231 10.87 37.75 -3.28
N TYR A 232 9.69 37.57 -2.68
CA TYR A 232 8.59 38.56 -2.65
C TYR A 232 8.54 39.38 -1.35
N GLN A 233 9.27 38.99 -0.30
CA GLN A 233 9.30 39.76 0.95
C GLN A 233 9.82 41.17 0.68
N GLY A 234 9.08 42.18 1.14
CA GLY A 234 9.42 43.60 0.95
C GLY A 234 9.16 44.15 -0.46
N LYS A 235 8.74 43.33 -1.43
CA LYS A 235 8.41 43.78 -2.80
C LYS A 235 6.93 44.13 -3.00
N ILE A 236 6.08 43.84 -2.02
CA ILE A 236 4.68 44.20 -2.04
C ILE A 236 4.54 45.56 -1.35
N SER A 237 4.27 46.61 -2.12
CA SER A 237 3.96 47.95 -1.60
C SER A 237 2.45 48.15 -1.55
N LYS A 238 1.96 48.65 -0.41
CA LYS A 238 0.56 49.06 -0.24
C LYS A 238 0.42 50.49 -0.74
N SER A 239 -0.37 50.69 -1.80
CA SER A 239 -0.80 52.04 -2.22
C SER A 239 -1.99 52.52 -1.36
N SER A 240 -2.28 53.82 -1.40
CA SER A 240 -3.46 54.40 -0.74
C SER A 240 -4.79 53.80 -1.25
N ASP A 241 -4.82 53.34 -2.50
CA ASP A 241 -5.97 52.65 -3.12
C ASP A 241 -5.98 51.13 -2.89
N SER A 242 -5.00 50.57 -2.18
CA SER A 242 -4.97 49.13 -1.94
C SER A 242 -6.08 48.69 -0.98
N PRO A 243 -6.79 47.57 -1.26
CA PRO A 243 -7.88 47.09 -0.42
C PRO A 243 -7.38 46.83 1.01
N GLN A 244 -8.22 47.17 2.01
CA GLN A 244 -7.86 47.01 3.41
C GLN A 244 -7.79 45.54 3.85
N HIS A 245 -8.65 44.69 3.28
CA HIS A 245 -8.73 43.27 3.57
C HIS A 245 -8.74 42.47 2.28
N ILE A 246 -7.93 41.42 2.23
CA ILE A 246 -7.89 40.46 1.13
C ILE A 246 -8.29 39.12 1.73
N VAL A 247 -9.37 38.52 1.21
CA VAL A 247 -9.79 37.17 1.55
C VAL A 247 -9.49 36.27 0.36
N LEU A 248 -8.55 35.35 0.52
CA LEU A 248 -8.26 34.32 -0.47
C LEU A 248 -9.03 33.05 -0.08
N VAL A 249 -10.00 32.67 -0.90
CA VAL A 249 -10.72 31.41 -0.75
C VAL A 249 -10.13 30.40 -1.72
N ILE A 250 -9.48 29.35 -1.20
CA ILE A 250 -8.98 28.23 -1.99
C ILE A 250 -10.00 27.10 -1.90
N GLY A 251 -10.73 26.87 -2.98
CA GLY A 251 -11.69 25.75 -3.06
C GLY A 251 -10.97 24.41 -3.21
N GLU A 252 -11.61 23.34 -2.76
CA GLU A 252 -11.13 21.96 -2.91
C GLU A 252 -12.10 21.18 -3.81
N SER A 253 -11.57 20.53 -4.85
CA SER A 253 -12.28 19.56 -5.71
C SER A 253 -13.58 20.03 -6.37
N THR A 254 -13.91 21.33 -6.32
CA THR A 254 -15.08 21.92 -7.00
C THR A 254 -14.84 22.03 -8.50
N GLN A 255 -15.67 21.38 -9.30
CA GLN A 255 -15.59 21.43 -10.76
C GLN A 255 -16.63 22.38 -11.35
N ARG A 256 -16.20 23.24 -12.29
CA ARG A 256 -17.05 24.25 -12.95
C ARG A 256 -18.35 23.67 -13.51
N ASN A 257 -18.28 22.50 -14.15
CA ASN A 257 -19.40 21.88 -14.86
C ASN A 257 -20.52 21.40 -13.93
N PHE A 258 -20.27 21.32 -12.62
CA PHE A 258 -21.23 20.90 -11.62
C PHE A 258 -21.69 22.07 -10.74
N LEU A 259 -21.62 23.31 -11.22
CA LEU A 259 -22.10 24.49 -10.49
C LEU A 259 -23.20 25.20 -11.26
N GLU A 260 -24.32 25.42 -10.61
CA GLU A 260 -25.50 26.12 -11.16
C GLU A 260 -25.13 27.47 -11.77
N VAL A 261 -24.27 28.25 -11.09
CA VAL A 261 -23.82 29.57 -11.55
C VAL A 261 -23.12 29.53 -12.92
N TYR A 262 -22.64 28.36 -13.34
CA TYR A 262 -22.05 28.11 -14.66
C TYR A 262 -22.95 27.29 -15.61
N GLY A 263 -24.23 27.10 -15.28
CA GLY A 263 -25.22 26.45 -16.15
C GLY A 263 -25.55 24.99 -15.82
N TYR A 264 -25.14 24.49 -14.65
CA TYR A 264 -25.56 23.17 -14.19
C TYR A 264 -27.05 23.16 -13.79
N GLU A 265 -27.74 22.05 -14.01
CA GLU A 265 -29.20 21.96 -13.89
C GLU A 265 -29.71 22.02 -12.44
N LEU A 266 -28.90 21.57 -11.46
CA LEU A 266 -29.30 21.54 -10.05
C LEU A 266 -28.90 22.84 -9.34
N PRO A 267 -29.77 23.40 -8.46
CA PRO A 267 -29.52 24.67 -7.80
C PRO A 267 -28.56 24.54 -6.62
N ASN A 268 -27.31 24.22 -6.90
CA ASN A 268 -26.29 23.89 -5.90
C ASN A 268 -25.31 25.03 -5.61
N THR A 269 -25.49 26.21 -6.23
CA THR A 269 -24.77 27.44 -5.88
C THR A 269 -25.70 28.66 -5.75
N PRO A 270 -26.79 28.58 -4.97
CA PRO A 270 -27.82 29.61 -4.95
C PRO A 270 -27.31 30.97 -4.44
N PHE A 271 -26.40 30.97 -3.46
CA PHE A 271 -25.79 32.20 -2.95
C PHE A 271 -24.91 32.90 -4.01
N LEU A 272 -24.04 32.14 -4.69
CA LEU A 272 -23.20 32.71 -5.76
C LEU A 272 -24.04 33.24 -6.93
N ARG A 273 -25.15 32.56 -7.26
CA ARG A 273 -26.11 33.03 -8.27
C ARG A 273 -26.74 34.36 -7.86
N SER A 274 -27.10 34.52 -6.59
CA SER A 274 -27.67 35.77 -6.09
C SER A 274 -26.72 36.96 -6.21
N PHE A 275 -25.43 36.77 -5.95
CA PHE A 275 -24.41 37.80 -6.15
C PHE A 275 -24.19 38.14 -7.63
N ALA A 276 -24.06 37.13 -8.50
CA ALA A 276 -23.91 37.33 -9.93
C ALA A 276 -25.08 38.09 -10.57
N ASN A 277 -26.31 37.85 -10.10
CA ASN A 277 -27.49 38.57 -10.59
C ASN A 277 -27.58 40.01 -10.06
N ASN A 278 -27.11 40.27 -8.83
CA ASN A 278 -27.14 41.60 -8.22
C ASN A 278 -26.09 42.56 -8.81
N GLU A 279 -24.93 42.05 -9.26
CA GLU A 279 -23.92 42.89 -9.91
C GLU A 279 -24.28 43.29 -11.36
N GLY A 280 -25.22 42.57 -12.01
CA GLY A 280 -25.73 42.90 -13.34
C GLY A 280 -26.79 44.02 -13.37
N GLY A 281 -27.21 44.55 -12.21
CA GLY A 281 -28.28 45.56 -12.09
C GLY A 281 -27.81 47.00 -11.91
N GLY A 282 -26.50 47.27 -11.97
CA GLY A 282 -25.91 48.60 -11.77
C GLY A 282 -25.75 49.45 -13.03
N GLY A 283 -26.51 49.14 -14.09
CA GLY A 283 -26.47 49.86 -15.37
C GLY A 283 -27.87 50.15 -15.90
N ASN A 284 -28.51 51.17 -15.32
CA ASN A 284 -29.43 52.12 -15.97
C ASN A 284 -29.78 53.23 -14.99
#